data_AF-A0A5J4PST0-F1
#
_entry.id   AF-A0A5J4PST0-F1
#
_cell.length_a   1.000
_cell.length_b   1.000
_cell.length_c   1.000
_cell.angle_alpha   90.00
_cell.angle_beta   90.00
_cell.angle_gamma   90.00
#
_symmetry.space_group_name_H-M   'P 1'
#
loop_
_entity.id
_entity.type
_entity.pdbx_description
1 polymer ?
#
loop_
_entity_poly.entity_id
_entity_poly.type
_entity_poly.pdbx_seq_one_letter_code
_entity_poly.pdbx_strand_id
1 'polypeptide(L)' 'MEEGKLMDKKSLRFLKGKNTDWDELAKDCISFANAHGGNILIGIEDRDDLPPE' A
#
# COMPACT_ATOMS: atom_id res chain seq x y z
N MET A 1 -3.22 -21.24 -4.31
CA MET A 1 -3.06 -20.22 -3.26
C MET A 1 -2.10 -19.18 -3.83
N GLU A 2 -2.61 -18.14 -4.47
CA GLU A 2 -1.81 -16.99 -4.93
C GLU A 2 -2.51 -15.73 -4.43
N GLU A 3 -2.60 -15.61 -3.11
CA GLU A 3 -2.95 -14.34 -2.49
C GLU A 3 -1.71 -13.44 -2.56
N GLY A 4 -1.83 -12.26 -3.16
CA GLY A 4 -1.02 -11.11 -2.74
C GLY A 4 0.09 -10.58 -3.66
N LYS A 5 0.19 -10.95 -4.95
CA LYS A 5 1.25 -10.36 -5.81
C LYS A 5 0.86 -9.08 -6.56
N LEU A 6 -0.44 -8.79 -6.65
CA LEU A 6 -0.99 -7.66 -7.41
C LEU A 6 -1.69 -6.62 -6.51
N MET A 7 -1.72 -6.85 -5.20
CA MET A 7 -2.38 -5.95 -4.25
C MET A 7 -1.41 -5.64 -3.11
N ASP A 8 -0.99 -4.39 -3.01
CA ASP A 8 -0.18 -3.88 -1.90
C ASP A 8 -1.09 -3.19 -0.89
N LYS A 9 -0.90 -3.43 0.40
CA LYS A 9 -1.70 -2.79 1.46
C LYS A 9 -0.78 -1.84 2.23
N LYS A 10 -1.11 -0.56 2.21
CA LYS A 10 -0.38 0.47 2.97
C LYS A 10 -1.29 1.11 4.00
N SER A 11 -0.81 1.24 5.23
CA SER A 11 -1.61 1.80 6.33
C SER A 11 -1.87 3.29 6.14
N LEU A 12 -3.01 3.80 6.62
CA LEU A 12 -3.31 5.24 6.54
C LEU A 12 -2.25 6.08 7.27
N ARG A 13 -1.66 5.51 8.32
CA ARG A 13 -0.56 6.12 9.09
C ARG A 13 0.72 6.34 8.27
N PHE A 14 0.95 5.54 7.23
CA PHE A 14 2.05 5.76 6.29
C PHE A 14 1.86 7.08 5.52
N LEU A 15 0.63 7.37 5.06
CA LEU A 15 0.29 8.63 4.38
C LEU A 15 -0.01 9.81 5.30
N LYS A 16 -0.46 9.54 6.53
CA LYS A 16 -0.79 10.57 7.53
C LYS A 16 0.41 10.92 8.43
N GLY A 17 1.52 10.19 8.29
CA GLY A 17 2.75 10.45 9.01
C GLY A 17 3.37 11.78 8.58
N LYS A 18 4.00 12.51 9.52
CA LYS A 18 4.69 13.77 9.22
C LYS A 18 5.82 13.63 8.18
N ASN A 19 6.33 12.41 7.99
CA ASN A 19 7.36 12.03 7.01
C ASN A 19 6.84 10.90 6.12
N THR A 20 5.73 11.13 5.42
CA THR A 20 5.31 10.20 4.37
C THR A 20 6.34 10.22 3.24
N ASP A 21 6.90 9.05 2.94
CA ASP A 21 7.85 8.88 1.84
C ASP A 21 7.09 8.68 0.53
N TRP A 22 6.80 9.81 -0.12
CA TRP A 22 6.10 9.84 -1.40
C TRP A 22 6.94 9.25 -2.54
N ASP A 23 8.27 9.34 -2.44
CA ASP A 23 9.21 8.74 -3.38
C ASP A 23 9.13 7.22 -3.36
N GLU A 24 9.03 6.60 -2.19
CA GLU A 24 8.80 5.17 -2.05
C GLU A 24 7.46 4.75 -2.69
N LEU A 25 6.38 5.48 -2.40
CA LEU A 25 5.07 5.19 -2.99
C LEU A 25 5.08 5.30 -4.52
N ALA A 26 5.78 6.30 -5.07
CA ALA A 26 5.93 6.46 -6.51
C ALA A 26 6.69 5.28 -7.15
N LYS A 27 7.74 4.78 -6.48
CA LYS A 27 8.48 3.59 -6.94
C LYS A 27 7.61 2.34 -6.92
N ASP A 28 6.76 2.17 -5.92
CA ASP A 28 5.79 1.07 -5.87
C ASP A 28 4.82 1.15 -7.05
N CYS A 29 4.24 2.33 -7.31
CA CYS A 29 3.35 2.55 -8.47
C CYS A 29 4.03 2.21 -9.81
N ILE A 30 5.27 2.65 -10.01
CA ILE A 30 6.04 2.35 -11.23
C ILE A 30 6.33 0.86 -11.34
N SER A 31 6.67 0.21 -10.22
CA SER A 31 6.94 -1.23 -10.19
C SER A 31 5.69 -2.05 -10.53
N PHE A 32 4.51 -1.65 -10.00
CA PHE A 32 3.24 -2.25 -10.39
C PHE A 32 2.91 -2.05 -11.86
N ALA A 33 3.06 -0.82 -12.37
CA ALA A 33 2.81 -0.52 -13.78
C ALA A 33 3.71 -1.32 -14.73
N ASN A 34 4.99 -1.52 -14.35
CA ASN A 34 5.96 -2.26 -15.15
C ASN A 34 5.82 -3.79 -15.02
N ALA A 35 5.29 -4.30 -13.92
CA ALA A 35 5.19 -5.74 -13.69
C ALA A 35 4.00 -6.36 -14.46
N HIS A 36 2.78 -6.21 -13.94
CA HIS A 36 1.53 -6.75 -14.53
C HIS A 36 0.33 -5.81 -14.30
N GLY A 37 0.57 -4.62 -13.76
CA GLY A 37 -0.46 -3.82 -13.11
C GLY A 37 -0.74 -4.31 -11.69
N GLY A 38 -1.43 -3.49 -10.89
CA GLY A 38 -1.83 -3.84 -9.53
C GLY A 38 -2.53 -2.69 -8.83
N ASN A 39 -3.07 -2.96 -7.65
CA ASN A 39 -3.80 -2.00 -6.84
C ASN A 39 -3.08 -1.79 -5.51
N ILE A 40 -2.77 -0.54 -5.18
CA ILE A 40 -2.27 -0.17 -3.86
C ILE A 40 -3.48 0.26 -3.02
N LEU A 41 -3.83 -0.57 -2.04
CA LEU A 41 -4.90 -0.34 -1.09
C LEU A 41 -4.34 0.47 0.09
N ILE A 42 -4.67 1.75 0.08
CA ILE A 42 -4.29 2.68 1.15
C ILE A 42 -5.37 2.68 2.23
N GLY A 43 -4.93 2.60 3.49
CA GLY A 43 -5.80 2.67 4.65
C GLY A 43 -6.12 1.33 5.30
N ILE A 44 -5.49 0.24 4.85
CA ILE A 44 -5.60 -1.08 5.48
C ILE A 44 -4.36 -1.27 6.35
N GLU A 45 -4.56 -1.40 7.66
CA GLU A 45 -3.47 -1.69 8.60
C GLU A 45 -3.06 -3.16 8.48
N ASP A 46 -1.75 -3.44 8.49
CA ASP A 46 -1.17 -4.76 8.19
C ASP A 46 -1.62 -5.86 9.17
N ARG A 47 -2.36 -5.52 10.22
CA ARG A 47 -2.79 -6.42 11.29
C ARG A 47 -4.16 -6.15 11.91
N ASP A 48 -4.95 -5.25 11.33
CA ASP A 48 -6.27 -4.91 11.85
C ASP A 48 -7.31 -5.00 10.73
N ASP A 49 -8.28 -5.90 10.91
CA ASP A 49 -9.43 -6.08 10.00
C ASP A 49 -10.46 -4.95 10.16
N LEU A 50 -10.28 -4.09 11.17
CA LEU A 50 -11.15 -2.97 11.52
C LEU A 50 -10.32 -1.73 11.89
N PRO A 51 -10.77 -0.52 11.50
CA PRO A 51 -10.15 0.71 11.98
C PRO A 51 -10.35 0.86 13.50
N PRO A 52 -9.33 1.33 14.26
CA PRO A 52 -9.49 1.63 15.68
C PRO A 52 -10.52 2.75 15.91
N GLU A 53 -11.38 2.59 16.92
CA GLU A 53 -12.42 3.55 17.36
C GLU A 53 -11.88 4.94 17.75
#